data_AF-A0A2E3MXD3-F1
#
_entry.id   AF-A0A2E3MXD3-F1
#
_cell.length_a   1.000
_cell.length_b   1.000
_cell.length_c   1.000
_cell.angle_alpha   90.00
_cell.angle_beta   90.00
_cell.angle_gamma   90.00
#
_symmetry.space_group_name_H-M   'P 1'
#
loop_
_entity.id
_entity.type
_entity.pdbx_description
1 polymer ?
#
loop_
_entity_poly.entity_id
_entity_poly.type
_entity_poly.pdbx_seq_one_letter_code
_entity_poly.pdbx_strand_id
1 'polypeptide(L)'
;MGGNLSVYVAGTDQRIKVAAPSAGGQGFRTVPWELLPQQRRRTPHGDMRIFRNTLGFQSYAPHIKAPLLWLGATDDFHGIMDATYRTGDLISKVAVRRSFAPHLNHRFTPAFAVTRPLWLDQHLKSGFQLPVTPTSGLSLVGQDGVPALQVIPDQSKPVAQVCVYYSISPDPQARYWRSADARQSGAVWNANLPIMSAKRRLFAFANIHYRLTPPEPFQFARPTRTFAISSSLHTATPEA
;
A
#
# COMPACT_ATOMS: atom_id res chain seq x y z
N MET A 1 5.60 16.24 1.10
CA MET A 1 6.81 16.54 1.92
C MET A 1 6.85 15.75 3.23
N GLY A 2 5.82 15.82 4.08
CA GLY A 2 5.83 15.14 5.40
C GLY A 2 6.19 13.65 5.37
N GLY A 3 5.58 12.85 4.49
CA GLY A 3 5.89 11.42 4.37
C GLY A 3 7.36 11.11 4.02
N ASN A 4 8.02 12.00 3.26
CA ASN A 4 9.46 11.88 2.96
C ASN A 4 10.30 12.04 4.24
N LEU A 5 10.03 13.10 5.01
CA LEU A 5 10.75 13.37 6.25
C LEU A 5 10.50 12.27 7.29
N SER A 6 9.29 11.72 7.36
CA SER A 6 8.98 10.60 8.25
C SER A 6 9.89 9.40 8.00
N VAL A 7 10.19 9.06 6.73
CA VAL A 7 11.08 7.93 6.40
C VAL A 7 12.53 8.23 6.74
N TYR A 8 13.01 9.45 6.46
CA TYR A 8 14.37 9.84 6.85
C TYR A 8 14.56 9.77 8.35
N VAL A 9 13.70 10.41 9.13
CA VAL A 9 13.82 10.48 10.58
C VAL A 9 13.66 9.10 11.22
N ALA A 10 12.73 8.26 10.73
CA ALA A 10 12.57 6.89 11.22
C ALA A 10 13.79 6.00 10.89
N GLY A 11 14.51 6.29 9.81
CA GLY A 11 15.72 5.56 9.41
C GLY A 11 16.99 6.04 10.12
N THR A 12 17.04 7.28 10.60
CA THR A 12 18.24 7.87 11.23
C THR A 12 18.17 7.97 12.75
N ASP A 13 16.98 8.07 13.34
CA ASP A 13 16.83 8.35 14.77
C ASP A 13 16.17 7.17 15.50
N GLN A 14 16.92 6.55 16.41
CA GLN A 14 16.47 5.39 17.18
C GLN A 14 15.44 5.74 18.27
N ARG A 15 15.21 7.03 18.54
CA ARG A 15 14.19 7.48 19.52
C ARG A 15 12.78 7.38 18.96
N ILE A 16 12.62 7.21 17.64
CA ILE A 16 11.31 7.06 17.00
C ILE A 16 10.67 5.74 17.44
N LYS A 17 9.48 5.83 18.06
CA LYS A 17 8.71 4.67 18.54
C LYS A 17 7.76 4.09 17.48
N VAL A 18 7.28 4.93 16.57
CA VAL A 18 6.32 4.58 15.52
C VAL A 18 6.38 5.62 14.40
N ALA A 19 6.16 5.21 13.15
CA ALA A 19 6.10 6.10 11.99
C ALA A 19 4.82 5.88 11.17
N ALA A 20 4.33 6.96 10.54
CA ALA A 20 3.16 6.91 9.67
C ALA A 20 3.31 7.82 8.43
N PRO A 21 4.25 7.54 7.52
CA PRO A 21 4.43 8.34 6.31
C PRO A 21 3.17 8.33 5.46
N SER A 22 2.77 9.51 4.96
CA SER A 22 1.59 9.68 4.13
C SER A 22 1.93 10.34 2.79
N ALA A 23 1.41 9.79 1.70
CA ALA A 23 1.48 10.37 0.36
C ALA A 23 2.92 10.78 -0.01
N GLY A 24 3.89 9.89 0.22
CA GLY A 24 5.32 10.16 0.08
C GLY A 24 6.19 9.15 0.82
N GLY A 25 7.50 9.41 0.83
CA GLY A 25 8.53 8.57 1.44
C GLY A 25 8.95 7.38 0.59
N GLN A 26 8.44 7.25 -0.64
CA GLN A 26 8.84 6.16 -1.51
C GLN A 26 10.19 6.44 -2.18
N GLY A 27 11.05 5.42 -2.17
CA GLY A 27 12.34 5.39 -2.83
C GLY A 27 12.22 5.21 -4.34
N PHE A 28 13.35 4.86 -4.97
CA PHE A 28 13.43 4.50 -6.39
C PHE A 28 12.98 5.59 -7.37
N ARG A 29 12.90 6.86 -6.94
CA ARG A 29 12.49 8.00 -7.79
C ARG A 29 13.38 8.23 -9.00
N THR A 30 14.63 7.78 -8.94
CA THR A 30 15.62 7.88 -10.02
C THR A 30 15.75 6.58 -10.83
N VAL A 31 14.93 5.56 -10.53
CA VAL A 31 14.90 4.28 -11.26
C VAL A 31 13.83 4.37 -12.35
N PRO A 32 14.16 4.04 -13.61
CA PRO A 32 13.18 4.03 -14.69
C PRO A 32 12.02 3.08 -14.43
N TRP A 33 10.85 3.42 -14.95
CA TRP A 33 9.71 2.52 -14.96
C TRP A 33 9.83 1.56 -16.14
N GLU A 34 9.98 0.27 -15.83
CA GLU A 34 10.21 -0.78 -16.81
C GLU A 34 9.16 -0.79 -17.94
N LEU A 35 7.88 -0.62 -17.57
CA LEU A 35 6.76 -0.66 -18.52
C LEU A 35 6.45 0.70 -19.18
N LEU A 36 7.16 1.75 -18.78
CA LEU A 36 6.97 3.12 -19.28
C LEU A 36 8.33 3.80 -19.50
N PRO A 37 9.16 3.27 -20.43
CA PRO A 37 10.51 3.79 -20.68
C PRO A 37 10.53 5.25 -21.15
N GLN A 38 9.42 5.73 -21.73
CA GLN A 38 9.22 7.10 -22.20
C GLN A 38 8.96 8.12 -21.07
N GLN A 39 8.72 7.65 -19.84
CA GLN A 39 8.45 8.52 -18.70
C GLN A 39 9.67 9.42 -18.41
N ARG A 40 9.41 10.73 -18.21
CA ARG A 40 10.47 11.69 -17.89
C ARG A 40 11.09 11.39 -16.52
N ARG A 41 12.33 10.96 -16.53
CA ARG A 41 13.09 10.59 -15.32
C ARG A 41 13.28 11.81 -14.42
N ARG A 42 13.11 11.59 -13.11
CA ARG A 42 13.60 12.54 -12.10
C ARG A 42 15.09 12.30 -11.95
N THR A 43 15.90 13.12 -12.61
CA THR A 43 17.35 13.04 -12.55
C THR A 43 17.88 14.16 -11.66
N PRO A 44 18.62 13.84 -10.57
CA PRO A 44 19.26 14.88 -9.77
C PRO A 44 20.35 15.57 -10.58
N HIS A 45 20.56 16.86 -10.34
CA HIS A 45 21.74 17.57 -10.83
C HIS A 45 22.95 17.12 -10.00
N GLY A 46 23.74 16.18 -10.53
CA GLY A 46 24.92 15.62 -9.86
C GLY A 46 25.03 14.10 -9.99
N ASP A 47 25.87 13.49 -9.15
CA ASP A 47 26.11 12.05 -9.17
C ASP A 47 24.85 11.27 -8.69
N MET A 48 24.27 10.49 -9.59
CA MET A 48 23.08 9.69 -9.31
C MET A 48 23.31 8.60 -8.26
N ARG A 49 24.50 8.01 -8.19
CA ARG A 49 24.86 6.98 -7.22
C ARG A 49 24.95 7.59 -5.83
N ILE A 50 25.60 8.75 -5.69
CA ILE A 50 25.62 9.50 -4.42
C ILE A 50 24.19 9.81 -3.99
N PHE A 51 23.36 10.39 -4.88
CA PHE A 51 21.96 10.67 -4.56
C PHE A 51 21.21 9.42 -4.09
N ARG A 52 21.33 8.29 -4.81
CA ARG A 52 20.63 7.05 -4.44
C ARG A 52 21.07 6.50 -3.08
N ASN A 53 22.32 6.71 -2.70
CA ASN A 53 22.89 6.21 -1.45
C ASN A 53 22.64 7.15 -0.27
N THR A 54 22.48 8.46 -0.50
CA THR A 54 22.39 9.46 0.58
C THR A 54 21.06 10.19 0.67
N LEU A 55 20.29 10.30 -0.42
CA LEU A 55 19.01 11.02 -0.48
C LEU A 55 17.87 10.16 -1.06
N GLY A 56 18.17 8.93 -1.47
CA GLY A 56 17.15 7.98 -1.87
C GLY A 56 16.51 7.34 -0.65
N PHE A 57 15.19 7.40 -0.50
CA PHE A 57 14.51 6.75 0.64
C PHE A 57 14.79 5.25 0.76
N GLN A 58 15.13 4.58 -0.35
CA GLN A 58 15.55 3.18 -0.35
C GLN A 58 16.84 2.93 0.44
N SER A 59 17.72 3.93 0.63
CA SER A 59 18.92 3.77 1.46
C SER A 59 18.62 3.90 2.95
N TYR A 60 17.50 4.55 3.33
CA TYR A 60 17.09 4.73 4.72
C TYR A 60 16.19 3.59 5.22
N ALA A 61 15.36 3.02 4.34
CA ALA A 61 14.39 2.00 4.71
C ALA A 61 14.98 0.80 5.49
N PRO A 62 16.15 0.22 5.12
CA PRO A 62 16.76 -0.88 5.88
C PRO A 62 17.16 -0.54 7.33
N HIS A 63 17.28 0.74 7.67
CA HIS A 63 17.69 1.21 8.99
C HIS A 63 16.50 1.50 9.92
N ILE A 64 15.27 1.47 9.41
CA ILE A 64 14.06 1.71 10.21
C ILE A 64 13.87 0.57 11.20
N LYS A 65 13.75 0.93 12.49
CA LYS A 65 13.48 0.01 13.61
C LYS A 65 12.18 0.30 14.36
N ALA A 66 11.41 1.27 13.89
CA ALA A 66 10.10 1.61 14.43
C ALA A 66 9.00 1.00 13.55
N PRO A 67 7.92 0.42 14.12
CA PRO A 67 6.75 0.01 13.36
C PRO A 67 6.25 1.14 12.45
N LEU A 68 5.87 0.80 11.23
CA LEU A 68 5.49 1.76 10.20
C LEU A 68 4.13 1.45 9.56
N LEU A 69 3.29 2.48 9.42
CA LEU A 69 2.06 2.44 8.59
C LEU A 69 2.21 3.41 7.41
N TRP A 70 2.20 2.87 6.20
CA TRP A 70 2.18 3.71 5.00
C TRP A 70 0.75 4.08 4.61
N LEU A 71 0.49 5.38 4.48
CA LEU A 71 -0.76 5.89 3.93
C LEU A 71 -0.52 6.45 2.53
N GLY A 72 -1.39 6.12 1.60
CA GLY A 72 -1.28 6.56 0.22
C GLY A 72 -2.61 6.51 -0.49
N ALA A 73 -2.58 6.85 -1.77
CA ALA A 73 -3.64 6.52 -2.70
C ALA A 73 -3.04 5.72 -3.84
N THR A 74 -3.86 4.94 -4.53
CA THR A 74 -3.34 4.01 -5.54
C THR A 74 -2.70 4.74 -6.72
N ASP A 75 -3.16 5.95 -7.02
CA ASP A 75 -2.79 6.72 -8.21
C ASP A 75 -2.05 8.02 -7.84
N ASP A 76 -1.42 8.05 -6.66
CA ASP A 76 -0.74 9.24 -6.13
C ASP A 76 0.46 9.67 -7.00
N PHE A 77 0.41 10.90 -7.55
CA PHE A 77 1.47 11.46 -8.40
C PHE A 77 2.82 11.63 -7.67
N HIS A 78 2.79 11.82 -6.35
CA HIS A 78 3.99 12.04 -5.54
C HIS A 78 4.37 10.81 -4.74
N GLY A 79 3.43 9.97 -4.34
CA GLY A 79 3.56 8.80 -3.49
C GLY A 79 3.37 7.47 -4.21
N ILE A 80 3.98 7.30 -5.40
CA ILE A 80 3.83 6.14 -6.30
C ILE A 80 3.69 4.82 -5.50
N MET A 81 2.52 4.19 -5.59
CA MET A 81 2.16 3.04 -4.78
C MET A 81 3.16 1.89 -4.94
N ASP A 82 3.50 1.52 -6.18
CA ASP A 82 4.44 0.44 -6.49
C ASP A 82 5.82 0.65 -5.85
N ALA A 83 6.36 1.87 -5.97
CA ALA A 83 7.64 2.21 -5.34
C ALA A 83 7.52 2.27 -3.81
N THR A 84 6.35 2.60 -3.27
CA THR A 84 6.08 2.56 -1.83
C THR A 84 6.11 1.13 -1.30
N TYR A 85 5.49 0.17 -2.00
CA TYR A 85 5.61 -1.26 -1.66
C TYR A 85 7.06 -1.70 -1.70
N ARG A 86 7.76 -1.46 -2.81
CA ARG A 86 9.19 -1.80 -2.98
C ARG A 86 10.08 -1.19 -1.90
N THR A 87 9.77 0.02 -1.42
CA THR A 87 10.51 0.67 -0.32
C THR A 87 10.22 0.00 1.01
N GLY A 88 8.95 -0.30 1.29
CA GLY A 88 8.54 -1.00 2.50
C GLY A 88 9.12 -2.41 2.61
N ASP A 89 9.34 -3.10 1.49
CA ASP A 89 9.91 -4.45 1.46
C ASP A 89 11.40 -4.47 1.88
N LEU A 90 12.06 -3.32 1.89
CA LEU A 90 13.41 -3.18 2.44
C LEU A 90 13.42 -3.09 3.98
N ILE A 91 12.26 -2.91 4.62
CA ILE A 91 12.11 -2.80 6.07
C ILE A 91 11.78 -4.20 6.61
N SER A 92 12.79 -4.93 7.07
CA SER A 92 12.64 -6.34 7.48
C SER A 92 12.51 -6.58 8.98
N LYS A 93 12.79 -5.58 9.81
CA LYS A 93 12.95 -5.76 11.27
C LYS A 93 11.69 -5.46 12.09
N VAL A 94 10.66 -4.90 11.45
CA VAL A 94 9.47 -4.37 12.12
C VAL A 94 8.22 -4.54 11.28
N ALA A 95 7.06 -4.44 11.91
CA ALA A 95 5.78 -4.46 11.23
C ALA A 95 5.63 -3.27 10.27
N VAL A 96 5.33 -3.57 9.01
CA VAL A 96 4.93 -2.60 7.99
C VAL A 96 3.49 -2.85 7.58
N ARG A 97 2.62 -1.88 7.80
CA ARG A 97 1.23 -1.86 7.33
C ARG A 97 1.09 -0.86 6.18
N ARG A 98 0.07 -1.07 5.34
CA ARG A 98 -0.28 -0.15 4.24
C ARG A 98 -1.77 0.16 4.26
N SER A 99 -2.13 1.36 3.83
CA SER A 99 -3.52 1.82 3.70
C SER A 99 -3.60 2.75 2.49
N PHE A 100 -4.03 2.20 1.35
CA PHE A 100 -4.12 2.90 0.07
C PHE A 100 -5.56 3.15 -0.35
N ALA A 101 -5.94 4.44 -0.42
CA ALA A 101 -7.25 4.83 -0.92
C ALA A 101 -7.35 4.54 -2.43
N PRO A 102 -8.30 3.70 -2.87
CA PRO A 102 -8.41 3.27 -4.26
C PRO A 102 -8.98 4.38 -5.15
N HIS A 103 -8.52 4.44 -6.41
CA HIS A 103 -8.96 5.40 -7.44
C HIS A 103 -8.72 6.89 -7.12
N LEU A 104 -7.98 7.18 -6.05
CA LEU A 104 -7.65 8.53 -5.67
C LEU A 104 -6.20 8.84 -6.05
N ASN A 105 -5.96 10.12 -6.30
CA ASN A 105 -4.63 10.70 -6.29
C ASN A 105 -4.29 11.17 -4.87
N HIS A 106 -3.45 12.19 -4.69
CA HIS A 106 -2.83 12.69 -3.45
C HIS A 106 -3.79 13.11 -2.29
N ARG A 107 -4.67 12.22 -1.83
CA ARG A 107 -5.65 12.39 -0.75
C ARG A 107 -6.23 11.04 -0.28
N PHE A 108 -6.95 11.04 0.84
CA PHE A 108 -7.57 9.85 1.42
C PHE A 108 -9.07 10.07 1.66
N THR A 109 -9.85 8.99 1.70
CA THR A 109 -11.19 9.03 2.31
C THR A 109 -11.07 8.81 3.84
N PRO A 110 -12.11 9.13 4.63
CA PRO A 110 -12.04 9.02 6.09
C PRO A 110 -11.60 7.65 6.62
N ALA A 111 -12.05 6.57 5.97
CA ALA A 111 -11.68 5.20 6.36
C ALA A 111 -10.17 4.90 6.22
N PHE A 112 -9.48 5.52 5.28
CA PHE A 112 -8.03 5.36 5.15
C PHE A 112 -7.30 6.35 6.06
N ALA A 113 -7.82 7.57 6.18
CA ALA A 113 -7.17 8.61 6.96
C ALA A 113 -7.13 8.32 8.48
N VAL A 114 -8.20 7.70 9.01
CA VAL A 114 -8.30 7.34 10.44
C VAL A 114 -7.36 6.21 10.85
N THR A 115 -6.86 5.41 9.90
CA THR A 115 -5.90 4.33 10.18
C THR A 115 -4.62 4.85 10.85
N ARG A 116 -4.24 6.10 10.54
CA ARG A 116 -3.05 6.75 11.13
C ARG A 116 -3.17 7.03 12.63
N PRO A 117 -4.16 7.78 13.15
CA PRO A 117 -4.28 7.97 14.59
C PRO A 117 -4.44 6.64 15.33
N LEU A 118 -5.19 5.67 14.79
CA LEU A 118 -5.31 4.33 15.39
C LEU A 118 -3.95 3.61 15.49
N TRP A 119 -3.10 3.74 14.48
CA TRP A 119 -1.73 3.20 14.48
C TRP A 119 -0.82 3.88 15.51
N LEU A 120 -0.94 5.21 15.65
CA LEU A 120 -0.19 5.93 16.66
C LEU A 120 -0.65 5.53 18.07
N ASP A 121 -1.96 5.43 18.30
CA ASP A 121 -2.51 5.05 19.61
C ASP A 121 -2.11 3.63 20.03
N GLN A 122 -2.01 2.70 19.07
CA GLN A 122 -1.48 1.35 19.32
C GLN A 122 -0.09 1.36 19.97
N HIS A 123 0.78 2.25 19.51
CA HIS A 123 2.18 2.28 19.94
C HIS A 123 2.50 3.32 21.01
N LEU A 124 1.63 4.32 21.21
CA LEU A 124 1.88 5.45 22.11
C LEU A 124 0.92 5.50 23.31
N LYS A 125 -0.27 4.89 23.23
CA LYS A 125 -1.31 4.97 24.27
C LYS A 125 -1.94 3.63 24.67
N SER A 126 -1.51 2.52 24.06
CA SER A 126 -1.98 1.15 24.35
C SER A 126 -3.50 0.89 24.17
N GLY A 127 -4.21 1.71 23.38
CA GLY A 127 -5.69 1.67 23.32
C GLY A 127 -6.31 0.89 22.15
N PHE A 128 -5.52 0.53 21.15
CA PHE A 128 -6.03 -0.12 19.94
C PHE A 128 -4.94 -1.02 19.34
N GLN A 129 -5.31 -2.10 18.66
CA GLN A 129 -4.37 -2.95 17.92
C GLN A 129 -4.91 -3.12 16.51
N LEU A 130 -4.18 -2.63 15.50
CA LEU A 130 -4.53 -2.84 14.10
C LEU A 130 -4.36 -4.32 13.74
N PRO A 131 -5.28 -4.88 12.93
CA PRO A 131 -5.09 -6.19 12.32
C PRO A 131 -3.75 -6.27 11.58
N VAL A 132 -3.19 -7.49 11.45
CA VAL A 132 -2.00 -7.66 10.62
C VAL A 132 -2.28 -7.39 9.14
N THR A 133 -1.23 -7.24 8.33
CA THR A 133 -1.40 -7.15 6.86
C THR A 133 -2.10 -8.43 6.41
N PRO A 134 -3.24 -8.34 5.70
CA PRO A 134 -3.99 -9.51 5.29
C PRO A 134 -3.15 -10.35 4.33
N THR A 135 -3.21 -11.66 4.49
CA THR A 135 -2.53 -12.59 3.59
C THR A 135 -3.26 -12.58 2.26
N SER A 136 -2.53 -12.52 1.14
CA SER A 136 -3.13 -12.64 -0.18
C SER A 136 -2.20 -13.35 -1.16
N GLY A 137 -2.81 -14.04 -2.12
CA GLY A 137 -2.10 -14.78 -3.17
C GLY A 137 -2.79 -14.58 -4.52
N LEU A 138 -2.00 -14.26 -5.53
CA LEU A 138 -2.44 -14.15 -6.91
C LEU A 138 -2.18 -15.46 -7.66
N SER A 139 -3.22 -16.06 -8.22
CA SER A 139 -3.12 -17.19 -9.15
C SER A 139 -3.38 -16.71 -10.58
N LEU A 140 -2.48 -17.01 -11.52
CA LEU A 140 -2.63 -16.69 -12.94
C LEU A 140 -3.48 -17.72 -13.70
N VAL A 141 -3.52 -18.96 -13.20
CA VAL A 141 -4.32 -20.05 -13.76
C VAL A 141 -5.38 -20.39 -12.72
N GLY A 142 -6.38 -19.50 -12.58
CA GLY A 142 -7.55 -19.80 -11.76
C GLY A 142 -8.52 -20.74 -12.49
N GLN A 143 -9.75 -20.85 -11.97
CA GLN A 143 -10.81 -21.64 -12.62
C GLN A 143 -11.04 -21.13 -14.04
N ASP A 144 -11.15 -22.06 -14.99
CA ASP A 144 -11.40 -21.79 -16.40
C ASP A 144 -10.38 -20.85 -17.07
N GLY A 145 -9.16 -20.76 -16.53
CA GLY A 145 -8.08 -19.91 -17.06
C GLY A 145 -8.20 -18.42 -16.71
N VAL A 146 -9.10 -18.05 -15.79
CA VAL A 146 -9.25 -16.66 -15.32
C VAL A 146 -8.36 -16.44 -14.09
N PRO A 147 -7.48 -15.42 -14.05
CA PRO A 147 -6.69 -15.13 -12.85
C PRO A 147 -7.58 -14.84 -11.65
N ALA A 148 -7.11 -15.17 -10.44
CA ALA A 148 -7.86 -14.98 -9.21
C ALA A 148 -6.96 -14.44 -8.10
N LEU A 149 -7.52 -13.55 -7.27
CA LEU A 149 -6.89 -13.13 -6.02
C LEU A 149 -7.61 -13.78 -4.84
N GLN A 150 -6.85 -14.51 -4.04
CA GLN A 150 -7.29 -15.00 -2.75
C GLN A 150 -6.83 -14.04 -1.65
N VAL A 151 -7.69 -13.75 -0.69
CA VAL A 151 -7.43 -12.84 0.43
C VAL A 151 -7.93 -13.46 1.73
N ILE A 152 -7.09 -13.44 2.76
CA ILE A 152 -7.40 -13.89 4.11
C ILE A 152 -7.20 -12.70 5.06
N PRO A 153 -8.28 -12.00 5.42
CA PRO A 153 -8.26 -10.96 6.43
C PRO A 153 -7.80 -11.49 7.79
N ASP A 154 -7.10 -10.65 8.53
CA ASP A 154 -6.85 -10.88 9.95
C ASP A 154 -8.19 -10.74 10.72
N GLN A 155 -8.51 -11.74 11.55
CA GLN A 155 -9.81 -11.83 12.23
C GLN A 155 -9.82 -11.20 13.63
N SER A 156 -8.75 -10.47 14.04
CA SER A 156 -8.68 -9.77 15.33
C SER A 156 -9.69 -8.62 15.44
N LYS A 157 -10.30 -8.22 14.32
CA LYS A 157 -11.43 -7.28 14.29
C LYS A 157 -12.52 -7.72 13.31
N PRO A 158 -13.77 -7.29 13.55
CA PRO A 158 -14.86 -7.58 12.63
C PRO A 158 -14.61 -6.98 11.24
N VAL A 159 -14.54 -7.84 10.23
CA VAL A 159 -14.44 -7.43 8.82
C VAL A 159 -15.81 -6.87 8.38
N ALA A 160 -15.82 -5.64 7.87
CA ALA A 160 -16.98 -5.01 7.28
C ALA A 160 -17.10 -5.33 5.78
N GLN A 161 -15.97 -5.27 5.07
CA GLN A 161 -15.92 -5.44 3.62
C GLN A 161 -14.50 -5.82 3.17
N VAL A 162 -14.41 -6.64 2.12
CA VAL A 162 -13.17 -6.89 1.38
C VAL A 162 -13.38 -6.40 -0.05
N CYS A 163 -12.56 -5.45 -0.47
CA CYS A 163 -12.58 -4.89 -1.82
C CYS A 163 -11.33 -5.35 -2.57
N VAL A 164 -11.49 -6.05 -3.68
CA VAL A 164 -10.37 -6.48 -4.53
C VAL A 164 -10.28 -5.57 -5.76
N TYR A 165 -9.06 -5.12 -6.05
CA TYR A 165 -8.76 -4.27 -7.18
C TYR A 165 -7.68 -4.90 -8.06
N TYR A 166 -7.85 -4.78 -9.38
CA TYR A 166 -6.87 -5.27 -10.34
C TYR A 166 -6.76 -4.36 -11.56
N SER A 167 -5.61 -4.41 -12.25
CA SER A 167 -5.37 -3.63 -13.45
C SER A 167 -4.33 -4.27 -14.36
N ILE A 168 -4.42 -3.95 -15.65
CA ILE A 168 -3.39 -4.22 -16.66
C ILE A 168 -2.71 -2.93 -17.13
N SER A 169 -3.04 -1.77 -16.53
CA SER A 169 -2.45 -0.49 -16.92
C SER A 169 -1.08 -0.31 -16.26
N PRO A 170 -0.02 -0.04 -17.06
CA PRO A 170 1.34 0.05 -16.54
C PRO A 170 1.63 1.36 -15.79
N ASP A 171 0.85 2.42 -15.99
CA ASP A 171 1.09 3.73 -15.35
C ASP A 171 0.56 3.75 -13.91
N PRO A 172 1.41 3.77 -12.88
CA PRO A 172 0.95 3.79 -11.49
C PRO A 172 0.32 5.12 -11.06
N GLN A 173 0.45 6.23 -11.83
CA GLN A 173 -0.18 7.52 -11.49
C GLN A 173 -1.57 7.70 -12.12
N ALA A 174 -1.91 6.85 -13.08
CA ALA A 174 -3.18 6.87 -13.81
C ALA A 174 -3.69 5.45 -14.02
N ARG A 175 -3.40 4.54 -13.08
CA ARG A 175 -3.71 3.13 -13.22
C ARG A 175 -5.22 2.96 -13.12
N TYR A 176 -5.85 2.54 -14.21
CA TYR A 176 -7.26 2.20 -14.16
C TYR A 176 -7.48 0.90 -13.37
N TRP A 177 -7.85 1.03 -12.10
CA TRP A 177 -8.23 -0.09 -11.25
C TRP A 177 -9.66 -0.54 -11.56
N ARG A 178 -9.83 -1.84 -11.77
CA ARG A 178 -11.12 -2.51 -11.83
C ARG A 178 -11.43 -3.10 -10.46
N SER A 179 -12.67 -2.95 -10.01
CA SER A 179 -13.18 -3.68 -8.86
C SER A 179 -13.53 -5.10 -9.27
N ALA A 180 -13.21 -6.09 -8.43
CA ALA A 180 -13.65 -7.46 -8.57
C ALA A 180 -14.60 -7.84 -7.43
N ASP A 181 -15.60 -8.65 -7.75
CA ASP A 181 -16.52 -9.19 -6.75
C ASP A 181 -15.80 -10.24 -5.89
N ALA A 182 -15.53 -9.87 -4.64
CA ALA A 182 -14.91 -10.77 -3.66
C ALA A 182 -15.98 -11.58 -2.94
N ARG A 183 -15.97 -12.89 -3.14
CA ARG A 183 -16.91 -13.82 -2.50
C ARG A 183 -16.24 -14.51 -1.32
N GLN A 184 -16.92 -14.51 -0.18
CA GLN A 184 -16.46 -15.17 1.03
C GLN A 184 -16.80 -16.66 1.00
N SER A 185 -15.83 -17.49 1.37
CA SER A 185 -15.99 -18.91 1.68
C SER A 185 -15.22 -19.21 2.97
N GLY A 186 -15.94 -19.31 4.09
CA GLY A 186 -15.31 -19.40 5.42
C GLY A 186 -14.51 -18.15 5.75
N ALA A 187 -13.22 -18.33 6.07
CA ALA A 187 -12.28 -17.23 6.38
C ALA A 187 -11.53 -16.70 5.14
N VAL A 188 -11.90 -17.14 3.94
CA VAL A 188 -11.19 -16.82 2.69
C VAL A 188 -12.11 -16.06 1.75
N TRP A 189 -11.59 -15.01 1.12
CA TRP A 189 -12.26 -14.24 0.09
C TRP A 189 -11.58 -14.51 -1.25
N ASN A 190 -12.35 -14.89 -2.25
CA ASN A 190 -11.85 -15.16 -3.59
C ASN A 190 -12.49 -14.18 -4.58
N ALA A 191 -11.69 -13.62 -5.47
CA ALA A 191 -12.15 -12.71 -6.52
C ALA A 191 -11.51 -13.08 -7.86
N ASN A 192 -12.36 -13.28 -8.88
CA ASN A 192 -11.90 -13.49 -10.25
C ASN A 192 -11.51 -12.16 -10.88
N LEU A 193 -10.41 -12.16 -11.64
CA LEU A 193 -9.78 -10.98 -12.24
C LEU A 193 -9.81 -11.11 -13.77
N PRO A 194 -10.98 -11.00 -14.41
CA PRO A 194 -11.10 -11.20 -15.84
C PRO A 194 -10.28 -10.18 -16.64
N ILE A 195 -9.36 -10.69 -17.44
CA ILE A 195 -8.51 -9.93 -18.35
C ILE A 195 -8.59 -10.51 -19.75
N MET A 196 -8.52 -9.64 -20.77
CA MET A 196 -8.63 -10.07 -22.16
C MET A 196 -7.37 -10.77 -22.68
N SER A 197 -6.24 -10.64 -21.97
CA SER A 197 -4.97 -11.23 -22.39
C SER A 197 -4.05 -11.44 -21.19
N ALA A 198 -3.64 -12.69 -20.99
CA ALA A 198 -2.61 -13.06 -20.02
C ALA A 198 -1.19 -12.59 -20.43
N LYS A 199 -1.02 -12.05 -21.65
CA LYS A 199 0.25 -11.48 -22.14
C LYS A 199 0.54 -10.06 -21.62
N ARG A 200 -0.32 -9.51 -20.76
CA ARG A 200 -0.09 -8.21 -20.12
C ARG A 200 0.22 -8.43 -18.64
N ARG A 201 1.08 -7.58 -18.09
CA ARG A 201 1.36 -7.57 -16.66
C ARG A 201 0.07 -7.28 -15.89
N LEU A 202 -0.21 -8.09 -14.87
CA LEU A 202 -1.38 -7.96 -14.00
C LEU A 202 -0.94 -7.41 -12.65
N PHE A 203 -1.60 -6.36 -12.20
CA PHE A 203 -1.47 -5.79 -10.86
C PHE A 203 -2.73 -6.11 -10.07
N ALA A 204 -2.61 -6.59 -8.84
CA ALA A 204 -3.75 -6.89 -8.00
C ALA A 204 -3.46 -6.64 -6.52
N PHE A 205 -4.43 -6.11 -5.78
CA PHE A 205 -4.37 -5.99 -4.33
C PHE A 205 -5.79 -5.94 -3.74
N ALA A 206 -5.89 -5.98 -2.42
CA ALA A 206 -7.15 -5.87 -1.72
C ALA A 206 -7.09 -4.80 -0.61
N ASN A 207 -8.22 -4.16 -0.35
CA ASN A 207 -8.46 -3.35 0.84
C ASN A 207 -9.48 -4.06 1.73
N ILE A 208 -9.13 -4.18 3.01
CA ILE A 208 -9.98 -4.82 4.01
C ILE A 208 -10.45 -3.72 4.94
N HIS A 209 -11.75 -3.49 4.94
CA HIS A 209 -12.40 -2.55 5.84
C HIS A 209 -12.82 -3.29 7.11
N TYR A 210 -12.37 -2.80 8.25
CA TYR A 210 -12.73 -3.32 9.57
C TYR A 210 -13.67 -2.36 10.28
N ARG A 211 -14.61 -2.87 11.06
CA ARG A 211 -15.58 -2.07 11.82
C ARG A 211 -14.89 -1.33 12.98
N LEU A 212 -15.34 -0.11 13.22
CA LEU A 212 -15.03 0.72 14.39
C LEU A 212 -16.30 0.87 15.24
N THR A 213 -16.17 0.65 16.55
CA THR A 213 -17.25 0.86 17.52
C THR A 213 -16.60 1.37 18.81
N PRO A 214 -16.81 2.65 19.19
CA PRO A 214 -17.63 3.67 18.51
C PRO A 214 -17.05 4.14 17.16
N PRO A 215 -17.80 4.94 16.36
CA PRO A 215 -17.26 5.60 15.17
C PRO A 215 -16.15 6.60 15.54
N GLU A 216 -15.12 6.69 14.70
CA GLU A 216 -13.99 7.59 14.94
C GLU A 216 -14.21 8.94 14.24
N PRO A 217 -13.92 10.07 14.92
CA PRO A 217 -14.07 11.40 14.33
C PRO A 217 -13.03 11.62 13.22
N PHE A 218 -13.41 12.38 12.20
CA PHE A 218 -12.50 12.83 11.15
C PHE A 218 -12.72 14.31 10.87
N GLN A 219 -11.62 15.06 10.78
CA GLN A 219 -11.70 16.49 10.53
C GLN A 219 -12.37 16.75 9.18
N PHE A 220 -13.37 17.64 9.16
CA PHE A 220 -14.11 18.02 7.95
C PHE A 220 -14.94 16.91 7.28
N ALA A 221 -15.22 15.80 7.97
CA ALA A 221 -16.20 14.81 7.49
C ALA A 221 -17.02 14.23 8.64
N ARG A 222 -18.05 13.44 8.29
CA ARG A 222 -18.78 12.64 9.27
C ARG A 222 -17.84 11.58 9.88
N PRO A 223 -18.04 11.21 11.17
CA PRO A 223 -17.30 10.11 11.78
C PRO A 223 -17.37 8.84 10.94
N THR A 224 -16.25 8.13 10.83
CA THR A 224 -16.17 6.89 10.06
C THR A 224 -16.43 5.70 10.97
N ARG A 225 -17.18 4.72 10.45
CA ARG A 225 -17.44 3.44 11.12
C ARG A 225 -16.48 2.33 10.69
N THR A 226 -15.53 2.66 9.81
CA THR A 226 -14.51 1.70 9.38
C THR A 226 -13.14 2.35 9.25
N PHE A 227 -12.11 1.52 9.37
CA PHE A 227 -10.77 1.82 8.89
C PHE A 227 -10.33 0.74 7.89
N ALA A 228 -9.33 1.03 7.05
CA ALA A 228 -8.92 0.12 5.99
C ALA A 228 -7.42 -0.20 6.01
N ILE A 229 -7.09 -1.49 5.84
CA ILE A 229 -5.71 -1.98 5.63
C ILE A 229 -5.64 -2.63 4.26
N SER A 230 -4.56 -2.32 3.52
CA SER A 230 -4.27 -2.91 2.22
C SER A 230 -3.44 -4.19 2.35
N SER A 231 -3.72 -5.17 1.49
CA SER A 231 -2.87 -6.35 1.31
C SER A 231 -1.56 -6.00 0.62
N SER A 232 -0.69 -6.99 0.38
CA SER A 232 0.41 -6.85 -0.57
C SER A 232 -0.11 -6.49 -1.97
N LEU A 233 0.67 -5.70 -2.71
CA LEU A 233 0.50 -5.51 -4.14
C LEU A 233 1.15 -6.67 -4.89
N HIS A 234 0.34 -7.45 -5.59
CA HIS A 234 0.79 -8.52 -6.46
C HIS A 234 1.04 -7.98 -7.85
N THR A 235 2.14 -8.42 -8.46
CA THR A 235 2.48 -8.13 -9.84
C THR A 235 2.86 -9.44 -10.52
N ALA A 236 2.15 -9.79 -11.57
CA ALA A 236 2.43 -10.98 -12.36
C ALA A 236 2.84 -10.60 -13.78
N THR A 237 3.99 -11.12 -14.21
CA THR A 237 4.48 -11.00 -15.58
C THR A 237 4.06 -12.23 -16.38
N PRO A 238 3.70 -12.08 -17.66
CA PRO A 238 3.60 -13.23 -18.55
C PRO A 238 4.96 -13.93 -18.63
N GLU A 239 4.96 -15.26 -18.66
CA GLU A 239 6.15 -16.02 -19.06
C GLU A 239 6.52 -15.65 -20.50
N ALA A 240 7.83 -15.53 -20.77
CA ALA A 240 8.38 -15.14 -22.06
C ALA A 240 8.26 -16.25 -23.10
#